data_AF-A0A2U3EPE1-F1
#
_entry.id   AF-A0A2U3EPE1-F1
#
_cell.length_a   1.000
_cell.length_b   1.000
_cell.length_c   1.000
_cell.angle_alpha   90.00
_cell.angle_beta   90.00
_cell.angle_gamma   90.00
#
_symmetry.space_group_name_H-M   'P 1'
#
loop_
_entity.id
_entity.type
_entity.pdbx_description
1 polymer ?
#
loop_
_entity_poly.entity_id
_entity_poly.type
_entity_poly.pdbx_seq_one_letter_code
_entity_poly.pdbx_strand_id
1 'polypeptide(L)'
;MPDAPEPERRKTADGLKQVLDHGVDAERLRAKFDVSHFDLNAMIRGAQLTLVGAHRALQNPALFTSDHYRQAALAVMAGIAIRLVVAIPADPRPRKSQIWGVRVLLWLMALVYPMDQVSWDDSLVDGLNFVGEYVLQLPFFLMALMRYLVPTLDNLFMQSLQWVDVTYVQKHKSEHPDQLRDMYYPNLRQYRVVDGSTHSESTAQALSMFLYRFARRGCISVAIFALSYLPLVGKFVLPAASFYTFNRAVGLGPASAVFGLGVVLPKRYLIIFLQSYFASRSLMRELLEPYFARIRFSHAEKRNWFRSREGVLFGFGLGFYILIRVPLVGVFIYGIAEASTAYLITKITDPPPPPAKMKEFVSGQQEWRNKHEFLSLSLANLDTLDPSPWPLESRPPS
;
A
#
# COMPACT_ATOMS: atom_id res chain seq x y z
N MET A 1 -55.79 -15.61 -32.22
CA MET A 1 -55.50 -16.15 -30.87
C MET A 1 -56.43 -15.46 -29.89
N PRO A 2 -57.22 -16.19 -29.10
CA PRO A 2 -58.26 -15.63 -28.26
C PRO A 2 -57.69 -14.97 -27.00
N ASP A 3 -58.35 -13.91 -26.56
CA ASP A 3 -58.07 -13.15 -25.35
C ASP A 3 -58.10 -14.04 -24.10
N ALA A 4 -56.95 -14.16 -23.42
CA ALA A 4 -56.89 -14.74 -22.10
C ALA A 4 -57.59 -13.82 -21.07
N PRO A 5 -58.38 -14.38 -20.12
CA PRO A 5 -59.21 -13.60 -19.21
C PRO A 5 -58.37 -12.75 -18.24
N GLU A 6 -58.81 -11.52 -18.03
CA GLU A 6 -58.18 -10.45 -17.24
C GLU A 6 -57.64 -10.81 -15.83
N PRO A 7 -58.22 -11.75 -15.04
CA PRO A 7 -57.65 -12.13 -13.75
C PRO A 7 -56.32 -12.90 -13.82
N GLU A 8 -56.00 -13.56 -14.94
CA GLU A 8 -54.72 -14.29 -15.08
C GLU A 8 -53.54 -13.35 -15.35
N ARG A 9 -53.73 -12.26 -16.11
CA ARG A 9 -52.68 -11.25 -16.36
C ARG A 9 -52.25 -10.53 -15.08
N ARG A 10 -53.19 -10.26 -14.15
CA ARG A 10 -52.85 -9.64 -12.86
C ARG A 10 -52.02 -10.56 -11.98
N LYS A 11 -52.35 -11.86 -11.91
CA LYS A 11 -51.56 -12.84 -11.16
C LYS A 11 -50.16 -13.07 -11.74
N THR A 12 -50.02 -13.05 -13.07
CA THR A 12 -48.68 -13.15 -13.70
C THR A 12 -47.87 -11.88 -13.55
N ALA A 13 -48.49 -10.69 -13.62
CA ALA A 13 -47.80 -9.42 -13.40
C ALA A 13 -47.37 -9.22 -11.94
N ASP A 14 -48.21 -9.59 -10.97
CA ASP A 14 -47.86 -9.54 -9.54
C ASP A 14 -46.84 -10.62 -9.18
N GLY A 15 -46.94 -11.82 -9.77
CA GLY A 15 -45.92 -12.86 -9.64
C GLY A 15 -44.57 -12.47 -10.26
N LEU A 16 -44.56 -11.78 -11.40
CA LEU A 16 -43.33 -11.24 -11.99
C LEU A 16 -42.72 -10.11 -11.14
N LYS A 17 -43.56 -9.21 -10.61
CA LYS A 17 -43.09 -8.16 -9.69
C LYS A 17 -42.50 -8.76 -8.42
N GLN A 18 -43.14 -9.78 -7.85
CA GLN A 18 -42.66 -10.46 -6.65
C GLN A 18 -41.35 -11.23 -6.89
N VAL A 19 -41.14 -11.77 -8.09
CA VAL A 19 -39.88 -12.42 -8.50
C VAL A 19 -38.77 -11.39 -8.83
N LEU A 20 -39.13 -10.23 -9.40
CA LEU A 20 -38.21 -9.11 -9.63
C LEU A 20 -37.75 -8.45 -8.32
N ASP A 21 -38.65 -8.31 -7.34
CA ASP A 21 -38.35 -7.77 -6.01
C ASP A 21 -37.54 -8.76 -5.14
N HIS A 22 -37.74 -10.08 -5.29
CA HIS A 22 -36.95 -11.10 -4.58
C HIS A 22 -35.62 -11.48 -5.26
N GLY A 23 -35.47 -11.26 -6.57
CA GLY A 23 -34.27 -11.66 -7.32
C GLY A 23 -33.10 -10.67 -7.20
N VAL A 24 -33.37 -9.44 -6.77
CA VAL A 24 -32.40 -8.35 -6.76
C VAL A 24 -32.53 -7.60 -5.44
N ASP A 25 -31.90 -8.12 -4.37
CA ASP A 25 -31.76 -7.42 -3.09
C ASP A 25 -31.07 -6.06 -3.34
N ALA A 26 -31.87 -5.01 -3.52
CA ALA A 26 -31.38 -3.68 -3.83
C ALA A 26 -30.40 -3.17 -2.77
N GLU A 27 -30.59 -3.56 -1.50
CA GLU A 27 -29.66 -3.27 -0.41
C GLU A 27 -28.33 -4.02 -0.51
N ARG A 28 -28.34 -5.32 -0.86
CA ARG A 28 -27.10 -6.07 -1.09
C ARG A 28 -26.35 -5.57 -2.31
N LEU A 29 -27.05 -5.13 -3.35
CA LEU A 29 -26.43 -4.47 -4.48
C LEU A 29 -25.89 -3.10 -4.09
N ARG A 30 -26.66 -2.24 -3.42
CA ARG A 30 -26.19 -0.96 -2.89
C ARG A 30 -24.94 -1.12 -2.02
N ALA A 31 -24.90 -2.12 -1.15
CA ALA A 31 -23.72 -2.45 -0.35
C ALA A 31 -22.50 -2.93 -1.19
N LYS A 32 -22.73 -3.58 -2.33
CA LYS A 32 -21.66 -3.96 -3.29
C LYS A 32 -21.22 -2.81 -4.20
N PHE A 33 -22.06 -1.79 -4.35
CA PHE A 33 -21.80 -0.55 -5.08
C PHE A 33 -21.36 0.61 -4.16
N ASP A 34 -21.34 0.41 -2.84
CA ASP A 34 -20.97 1.45 -1.87
C ASP A 34 -19.48 1.79 -1.98
N VAL A 35 -19.20 3.04 -2.34
CA VAL A 35 -17.84 3.59 -2.54
C VAL A 35 -17.38 4.39 -1.31
N SER A 36 -18.16 4.42 -0.23
CA SER A 36 -17.88 5.24 0.98
C SER A 36 -16.48 5.03 1.58
N HIS A 37 -15.95 3.81 1.48
CA HIS A 37 -14.61 3.45 1.94
C HIS A 37 -13.47 3.92 1.01
N PHE A 38 -13.78 4.19 -0.25
CA PHE A 38 -12.86 4.62 -1.30
C PHE A 38 -13.19 6.06 -1.76
N ASP A 39 -13.24 6.97 -0.79
CA ASP A 39 -13.47 8.39 -1.03
C ASP A 39 -12.23 9.07 -1.62
N LEU A 40 -12.38 9.77 -2.75
CA LEU A 40 -11.30 10.49 -3.43
C LEU A 40 -10.67 11.55 -2.52
N ASN A 41 -11.47 12.20 -1.66
CA ASN A 41 -10.96 13.19 -0.72
C ASN A 41 -10.01 12.53 0.30
N ALA A 42 -10.37 11.33 0.79
CA ALA A 42 -9.50 10.54 1.65
C ALA A 42 -8.20 10.13 0.96
N MET A 43 -8.25 9.79 -0.33
CA MET A 43 -7.04 9.48 -1.12
C MET A 43 -6.12 10.69 -1.26
N ILE A 44 -6.66 11.85 -1.64
CA ILE A 44 -5.88 13.08 -1.76
C ILE A 44 -5.27 13.44 -0.40
N ARG A 45 -6.05 13.30 0.68
CA ARG A 45 -5.56 13.51 2.05
C ARG A 45 -4.43 12.56 2.43
N GLY A 46 -4.53 11.29 2.06
CA GLY A 46 -3.45 10.32 2.23
C GLY A 46 -2.16 10.74 1.54
N ALA A 47 -2.26 11.21 0.29
CA ALA A 47 -1.10 11.71 -0.46
C ALA A 47 -0.50 12.99 0.16
N GLN A 48 -1.34 13.87 0.70
CA GLN A 48 -0.86 15.04 1.46
C GLN A 48 -0.12 14.61 2.74
N LEU A 49 -0.64 13.61 3.46
CA LEU A 49 0.03 13.04 4.63
C LEU A 49 1.36 12.37 4.30
N THR A 50 1.57 11.85 3.08
CA THR A 50 2.89 11.39 2.62
C THR A 50 3.90 12.53 2.73
N LEU A 51 3.56 13.72 2.20
CA LEU A 51 4.46 14.86 2.17
C LEU A 51 4.69 15.44 3.58
N VAL A 52 3.61 15.65 4.34
CA VAL A 52 3.69 16.16 5.72
C VAL A 52 4.42 15.18 6.61
N GLY A 53 4.07 13.89 6.55
CA GLY A 53 4.74 12.82 7.29
C GLY A 53 6.22 12.73 6.95
N ALA A 54 6.57 12.75 5.66
CA ALA A 54 7.98 12.74 5.24
C ALA A 54 8.74 13.95 5.76
N HIS A 55 8.15 15.14 5.68
CA HIS A 55 8.77 16.36 6.21
C HIS A 55 8.98 16.28 7.74
N ARG A 56 8.01 15.75 8.49
CA ARG A 56 8.12 15.54 9.95
C ARG A 56 9.15 14.46 10.30
N ALA A 57 9.21 13.38 9.53
CA ALA A 57 10.19 12.31 9.71
C ALA A 57 11.62 12.83 9.49
N LEU A 58 11.84 13.69 8.48
CA LEU A 58 13.13 14.33 8.23
C LEU A 58 13.55 15.31 9.34
N GLN A 59 12.60 15.83 10.13
CA GLN A 59 12.90 16.66 11.30
C GLN A 59 13.30 15.84 12.53
N ASN A 60 13.13 14.51 12.51
CA ASN A 60 13.47 13.66 13.64
C ASN A 60 14.99 13.39 13.66
N PRO A 61 15.75 13.93 14.64
CA PRO A 61 17.19 13.69 14.72
C PRO A 61 17.51 12.21 14.98
N ALA A 62 16.63 11.48 15.68
CA ALA A 62 16.85 10.08 16.03
C ALA A 62 16.91 9.16 14.80
N LEU A 63 16.24 9.55 13.70
CA LEU A 63 16.26 8.81 12.44
C LEU A 63 17.69 8.70 11.88
N PHE A 64 18.45 9.80 11.92
CA PHE A 64 19.79 9.90 11.35
C PHE A 64 20.90 9.40 12.28
N THR A 65 20.62 9.27 13.58
CA THR A 65 21.58 8.72 14.55
C THR A 65 21.57 7.19 14.59
N SER A 66 20.59 6.53 13.99
CA SER A 66 20.55 5.06 13.97
C SER A 66 21.66 4.49 13.09
N ASP A 67 22.46 3.57 13.63
CA ASP A 67 23.68 3.04 12.98
C ASP A 67 23.40 2.49 11.58
N HIS A 68 22.29 1.79 11.40
CA HIS A 68 21.90 1.19 10.14
C HIS A 68 21.40 2.20 9.10
N TYR A 69 20.73 3.26 9.54
CA TYR A 69 20.27 4.30 8.62
C TYR A 69 21.44 5.18 8.15
N ARG A 70 22.41 5.44 9.04
CA ARG A 70 23.66 6.09 8.68
C ARG A 70 24.46 5.27 7.66
N GLN A 71 24.55 3.95 7.86
CA GLN A 71 25.18 3.04 6.89
C GLN A 71 24.44 3.01 5.56
N ALA A 72 23.10 2.96 5.57
CA ALA A 72 22.29 3.02 4.36
C ALA A 72 22.48 4.35 3.61
N ALA A 73 22.46 5.48 4.31
CA ALA A 73 22.70 6.79 3.73
C ALA A 73 24.11 6.90 3.11
N LEU A 74 25.13 6.39 3.80
CA LEU A 74 26.50 6.33 3.27
C LEU A 74 26.60 5.44 2.03
N ALA A 75 25.94 4.28 2.01
CA ALA A 75 25.91 3.39 0.86
C ALA A 75 25.20 4.03 -0.35
N VAL A 76 24.10 4.75 -0.11
CA VAL A 76 23.40 5.51 -1.16
C VAL A 76 24.26 6.65 -1.68
N MET A 77 24.89 7.42 -0.80
CA MET A 77 25.81 8.50 -1.18
C MET A 77 27.02 7.97 -1.96
N ALA A 78 27.60 6.86 -1.54
CA ALA A 78 28.66 6.17 -2.27
C ALA A 78 28.17 5.69 -3.64
N GLY A 79 26.97 5.11 -3.72
CA GLY A 79 26.36 4.68 -4.98
C GLY A 79 26.08 5.85 -5.94
N ILE A 80 25.61 6.99 -5.43
CA ILE A 80 25.44 8.23 -6.19
C ILE A 80 26.81 8.75 -6.65
N ALA A 81 27.80 8.82 -5.76
CA ALA A 81 29.15 9.27 -6.09
C ALA A 81 29.79 8.40 -7.17
N ILE A 82 29.72 7.07 -7.05
CA ILE A 82 30.18 6.11 -8.07
C ILE A 82 29.42 6.36 -9.37
N ARG A 83 28.10 6.52 -9.34
CA ARG A 83 27.30 6.78 -10.53
C ARG A 83 27.65 8.11 -11.19
N LEU A 84 27.95 9.15 -10.42
CA LEU A 84 28.42 10.44 -10.92
C LEU A 84 29.81 10.30 -11.54
N VAL A 85 30.75 9.62 -10.87
CA VAL A 85 32.10 9.34 -11.40
C VAL A 85 32.04 8.53 -12.69
N VAL A 86 31.16 7.53 -12.77
CA VAL A 86 30.93 6.73 -13.98
C VAL A 86 30.17 7.52 -15.06
N ALA A 87 29.30 8.47 -14.67
CA ALA A 87 28.51 9.28 -15.60
C ALA A 87 29.27 10.51 -16.13
N ILE A 88 30.40 10.90 -15.54
CA ILE A 88 31.29 11.91 -16.13
C ILE A 88 31.85 11.30 -17.43
N PRO A 89 31.48 11.81 -18.61
CA PRO A 89 31.95 11.27 -19.87
C PRO A 89 33.43 11.68 -20.03
N ALA A 90 34.34 10.71 -19.93
CA ALA A 90 35.72 10.92 -20.36
C ALA A 90 35.90 10.79 -21.89
N ASP A 91 34.81 10.63 -22.66
CA ASP A 91 34.84 10.44 -24.12
C ASP A 91 33.73 11.24 -24.84
N PRO A 92 34.02 12.05 -25.88
CA PRO A 92 33.06 12.92 -26.56
C PRO A 92 32.07 12.23 -27.53
N ARG A 93 31.87 10.91 -27.48
CA ARG A 93 30.94 10.21 -28.41
C ARG A 93 29.62 9.85 -27.72
N PRO A 94 28.46 10.06 -28.39
CA PRO A 94 27.17 9.75 -27.82
C PRO A 94 26.95 8.24 -27.94
N ARG A 95 27.16 7.49 -26.86
CA ARG A 95 26.72 6.09 -26.80
C ARG A 95 26.19 5.79 -25.41
N LYS A 96 24.85 5.72 -25.36
CA LYS A 96 24.01 5.25 -24.25
C LYS A 96 24.67 4.04 -23.57
N SER A 97 25.36 4.26 -22.46
CA SER A 97 26.10 3.24 -21.72
C SER A 97 25.40 2.99 -20.39
N GLN A 98 24.34 2.19 -20.42
CA GLN A 98 23.84 1.56 -19.20
C GLN A 98 24.03 0.05 -19.31
N ILE A 99 24.40 -0.53 -18.17
CA ILE A 99 24.50 -1.96 -17.86
C ILE A 99 25.89 -2.61 -18.10
N TRP A 100 26.85 -2.27 -17.24
CA TRP A 100 28.14 -2.98 -17.11
C TRP A 100 27.97 -4.48 -16.77
N GLY A 101 26.96 -4.84 -15.96
CA GLY A 101 26.71 -6.26 -15.61
C GLY A 101 26.28 -7.13 -16.79
N VAL A 102 25.53 -6.56 -17.73
CA VAL A 102 25.16 -7.23 -18.98
C VAL A 102 26.37 -7.36 -19.88
N ARG A 103 27.29 -6.38 -19.91
CA ARG A 103 28.56 -6.52 -20.64
C ARG A 103 29.47 -7.62 -20.09
N VAL A 104 29.59 -7.77 -18.78
CA VAL A 104 30.39 -8.87 -18.19
C VAL A 104 29.77 -10.23 -18.49
N LEU A 105 28.44 -10.34 -18.40
CA LEU A 105 27.72 -11.56 -18.76
C LEU A 105 27.81 -11.87 -20.26
N LEU A 106 27.68 -10.86 -21.12
CA LEU A 106 27.84 -10.98 -22.57
C LEU A 106 29.28 -11.26 -22.96
N TRP A 107 30.28 -10.77 -22.22
CA TRP A 107 31.70 -11.08 -22.42
C TRP A 107 32.00 -12.54 -22.04
N LEU A 108 31.43 -13.04 -20.96
CA LEU A 108 31.49 -14.46 -20.60
C LEU A 108 30.75 -15.35 -21.62
N MET A 109 29.63 -14.90 -22.18
CA MET A 109 28.95 -15.62 -23.27
C MET A 109 29.68 -15.49 -24.61
N ALA A 110 30.38 -14.39 -24.86
CA ALA A 110 31.18 -14.17 -26.07
C ALA A 110 32.42 -15.08 -26.15
N LEU A 111 32.88 -15.62 -25.01
CA LEU A 111 33.89 -16.67 -24.97
C LEU A 111 33.39 -18.00 -25.55
N VAL A 112 32.08 -18.19 -25.66
CA VAL A 112 31.44 -19.43 -26.14
C VAL A 112 30.68 -19.23 -27.46
N TYR A 113 30.28 -17.99 -27.79
CA TYR A 113 29.48 -17.68 -28.97
C TYR A 113 29.96 -16.39 -29.67
N PRO A 114 30.27 -16.38 -30.97
CA PRO A 114 30.65 -15.16 -31.69
C PRO A 114 29.44 -14.20 -31.75
N MET A 115 29.53 -13.12 -30.97
CA MET A 115 28.46 -12.13 -30.71
C MET A 115 28.43 -10.97 -31.72
N ASP A 116 28.82 -11.19 -32.96
CA ASP A 116 28.89 -10.12 -33.97
C ASP A 116 27.51 -9.70 -34.53
N GLN A 117 26.41 -10.30 -34.04
CA GLN A 117 25.05 -10.03 -34.52
C GLN A 117 24.02 -9.66 -33.45
N VAL A 118 24.41 -9.47 -32.19
CA VAL A 118 23.42 -9.21 -31.12
C VAL A 118 23.30 -7.71 -30.85
N SER A 119 22.57 -7.01 -31.73
CA SER A 119 21.95 -5.74 -31.35
C SER A 119 20.76 -6.08 -30.44
N TRP A 120 20.93 -5.92 -29.13
CA TRP A 120 19.80 -5.95 -28.20
C TRP A 120 18.86 -4.81 -28.58
N ASP A 121 17.79 -5.16 -29.31
CA ASP A 121 16.78 -4.21 -29.77
C ASP A 121 16.13 -3.54 -28.54
N ASP A 122 15.91 -2.22 -28.61
CA ASP A 122 15.31 -1.43 -27.54
C ASP A 122 13.95 -2.04 -27.12
N SER A 123 13.25 -2.68 -28.05
CA SER A 123 12.01 -3.45 -27.82
C SER A 123 12.17 -4.63 -26.85
N LEU A 124 13.31 -5.35 -26.88
CA LEU A 124 13.58 -6.47 -25.99
C LEU A 124 13.91 -5.97 -24.57
N VAL A 125 14.67 -4.89 -24.47
CA VAL A 125 15.03 -4.27 -23.19
C VAL A 125 13.79 -3.70 -22.51
N ASP A 126 12.93 -3.01 -23.26
CA ASP A 126 11.65 -2.50 -22.76
C ASP A 126 10.69 -3.62 -22.36
N GLY A 127 10.67 -4.72 -23.12
CA GLY A 127 9.90 -5.91 -22.77
C GLY A 127 10.38 -6.55 -21.46
N LEU A 128 11.69 -6.69 -21.27
CA LEU A 128 12.28 -7.24 -20.04
C LEU A 128 12.07 -6.32 -18.84
N ASN A 129 12.22 -5.01 -19.02
CA ASN A 129 11.90 -4.02 -17.99
C ASN A 129 10.41 -4.09 -17.62
N PHE A 130 9.53 -4.20 -18.62
CA PHE A 130 8.10 -4.35 -18.39
C PHE A 130 7.78 -5.64 -17.61
N VAL A 131 8.38 -6.77 -17.99
CA VAL A 131 8.19 -8.05 -17.28
C VAL A 131 8.74 -7.96 -15.85
N GLY A 132 9.96 -7.48 -15.67
CA GLY A 132 10.59 -7.33 -14.36
C GLY A 132 9.80 -6.41 -13.43
N GLU A 133 9.39 -5.25 -13.95
CA GLU A 133 8.72 -4.23 -13.16
C GLU A 133 7.24 -4.57 -12.92
N TYR A 134 6.49 -4.95 -13.94
CA TYR A 134 5.02 -5.05 -13.87
C TYR A 134 4.51 -6.48 -13.71
N VAL A 135 5.16 -7.49 -14.32
CA VAL A 135 4.72 -8.89 -14.26
C VAL A 135 5.28 -9.60 -13.04
N LEU A 136 6.59 -9.52 -12.86
CA LEU A 136 7.32 -10.13 -11.74
C LEU A 136 7.30 -9.27 -10.49
N GLN A 137 6.98 -7.97 -10.58
CA GLN A 137 6.92 -7.05 -9.45
C GLN A 137 8.22 -7.04 -8.63
N LEU A 138 9.38 -7.02 -9.31
CA LEU A 138 10.69 -7.02 -8.66
C LEU A 138 10.87 -5.91 -7.61
N PRO A 139 10.37 -4.67 -7.79
CA PRO A 139 10.46 -3.67 -6.72
C PRO A 139 9.72 -4.09 -5.44
N PHE A 140 8.56 -4.73 -5.59
CA PHE A 140 7.79 -5.22 -4.45
C PHE A 140 8.45 -6.43 -3.79
N PHE A 141 9.03 -7.34 -4.58
CA PHE A 141 9.87 -8.41 -4.07
C PHE A 141 10.97 -7.88 -3.16
N LEU A 142 11.72 -6.89 -3.67
CA LEU A 142 12.83 -6.30 -2.94
C LEU A 142 12.33 -5.60 -1.68
N MET A 143 11.22 -4.85 -1.73
CA MET A 143 10.61 -4.24 -0.54
C MET A 143 10.26 -5.28 0.53
N ALA A 144 9.55 -6.35 0.17
CA ALA A 144 9.19 -7.38 1.13
C ALA A 144 10.41 -8.18 1.65
N LEU A 145 11.45 -8.33 0.83
CA LEU A 145 12.73 -8.91 1.22
C LEU A 145 13.47 -8.04 2.25
N MET A 146 13.36 -6.70 2.15
CA MET A 146 14.01 -5.78 3.09
C MET A 146 13.58 -6.02 4.55
N ARG A 147 12.35 -6.51 4.79
CA ARG A 147 11.90 -6.89 6.15
C ARG A 147 12.77 -7.97 6.79
N TYR A 148 13.26 -8.92 6.00
CA TYR A 148 14.13 -10.00 6.49
C TYR A 148 15.59 -9.55 6.60
N LEU A 149 15.99 -8.52 5.85
CA LEU A 149 17.36 -8.01 5.81
C LEU A 149 17.61 -6.88 6.83
N VAL A 150 16.59 -6.10 7.17
CA VAL A 150 16.69 -4.92 8.03
C VAL A 150 15.63 -4.98 9.14
N PRO A 151 15.85 -5.78 10.21
CA PRO A 151 14.92 -5.94 11.33
C PRO A 151 14.77 -4.69 12.23
N THR A 152 15.21 -3.51 11.78
CA THR A 152 15.23 -2.27 12.58
C THR A 152 14.07 -1.31 12.31
N LEU A 153 13.16 -1.66 11.40
CA LEU A 153 12.00 -0.85 11.04
C LEU A 153 11.06 -0.60 12.23
N ASP A 154 10.91 -1.61 13.08
CA ASP A 154 10.14 -1.50 14.31
C ASP A 154 10.69 -0.42 15.27
N ASN A 155 12.02 -0.36 15.39
CA ASN A 155 12.68 0.65 16.20
C ASN A 155 12.50 2.05 15.59
N LEU A 156 12.60 2.18 14.26
CA LEU A 156 12.38 3.45 13.56
C LEU A 156 10.95 3.95 13.73
N PHE A 157 9.97 3.06 13.64
CA PHE A 157 8.56 3.37 13.92
C PHE A 157 8.39 3.89 15.35
N MET A 158 8.90 3.16 16.35
CA MET A 158 8.76 3.53 17.76
C MET A 158 9.48 4.83 18.12
N GLN A 159 10.69 5.05 17.60
CA GLN A 159 11.44 6.30 17.80
C GLN A 159 10.72 7.49 17.14
N SER A 160 10.14 7.28 15.97
CA SER A 160 9.38 8.33 15.28
C SER A 160 8.07 8.63 16.00
N LEU A 161 7.41 7.62 16.56
CA LEU A 161 6.21 7.80 17.38
C LEU A 161 6.52 8.61 18.65
N GLN A 162 7.65 8.31 19.31
CA GLN A 162 8.14 9.09 20.45
C GLN A 162 8.36 10.56 20.08
N TRP A 163 9.02 10.80 18.94
CA TRP A 163 9.26 12.15 18.44
C TRP A 163 7.97 12.91 18.14
N VAL A 164 6.97 12.23 17.58
CA VAL A 164 5.64 12.82 17.31
C VAL A 164 4.95 13.24 18.61
N ASP A 165 4.99 12.41 19.66
CA ASP A 165 4.41 12.76 20.96
C ASP A 165 5.15 13.92 21.64
N VAL A 166 6.48 13.92 21.62
CA VAL A 166 7.29 15.03 22.16
C VAL A 166 6.98 16.33 21.42
N THR A 167 6.91 16.29 20.09
CA THR A 167 6.59 17.46 19.26
C THR A 167 5.16 17.94 19.52
N TYR A 168 4.22 17.03 19.74
CA TYR A 168 2.85 17.36 20.07
C TYR A 168 2.76 18.11 21.41
N VAL A 169 3.38 17.59 22.47
CA VAL A 169 3.42 18.27 23.78
C VAL A 169 4.11 19.64 23.66
N GLN A 170 5.15 19.75 22.84
CA GLN A 170 5.84 21.02 22.62
C GLN A 170 4.97 22.08 21.91
N LYS A 171 4.11 21.68 20.98
CA LYS A 171 3.20 22.59 20.27
C LYS A 171 2.05 23.08 21.14
N HIS A 172 1.55 22.22 22.02
CA HIS A 172 0.39 22.51 22.86
C HIS A 172 0.79 22.91 24.30
N LYS A 173 2.03 23.42 24.50
CA LYS A 173 2.51 23.90 25.81
C LYS A 173 1.64 25.00 26.43
N SER A 174 0.97 25.79 25.58
CA SER A 174 0.09 26.88 25.99
C SER A 174 -1.34 26.44 26.28
N GLU A 175 -1.66 25.17 26.07
CA GLU A 175 -3.02 24.63 26.23
C GLU A 175 -3.17 23.88 27.55
N HIS A 176 -4.42 23.70 27.98
CA HIS A 176 -4.71 23.04 29.25
C HIS A 176 -4.39 21.53 29.16
N PRO A 177 -3.67 20.95 30.14
CA PRO A 177 -3.28 19.54 30.12
C PRO A 177 -4.46 18.56 29.95
N ASP A 178 -5.63 18.92 30.48
CA ASP A 178 -6.83 18.07 30.45
C ASP A 178 -7.53 18.02 29.07
N GLN A 179 -7.11 18.89 28.14
CA GLN A 179 -7.63 18.94 26.76
C GLN A 179 -6.72 18.19 25.77
N LEU A 180 -5.52 17.81 26.19
CA LEU A 180 -4.54 17.14 25.34
C LEU A 180 -4.92 15.68 25.11
N ARG A 181 -4.66 15.19 23.89
CA ARG A 181 -4.77 13.75 23.61
C ARG A 181 -3.75 12.94 24.44
N ASP A 182 -4.10 11.69 24.72
CA ASP A 182 -3.16 10.74 25.31
C ASP A 182 -1.95 10.47 24.38
N MET A 183 -0.83 10.13 25.01
CA MET A 183 0.43 9.79 24.32
C MET A 183 0.37 8.37 23.74
N TYR A 184 0.89 8.18 22.53
CA TYR A 184 0.87 6.89 21.83
C TYR A 184 2.07 6.04 22.23
N TYR A 185 3.28 6.61 22.22
CA TYR A 185 4.52 5.90 22.49
C TYR A 185 4.56 5.18 23.84
N PRO A 186 4.27 5.84 25.00
CA PRO A 186 4.39 5.19 26.29
C PRO A 186 3.38 4.06 26.48
N ASN A 187 2.17 4.21 25.93
CA ASN A 187 1.16 3.16 25.99
C ASN A 187 1.51 2.01 25.05
N LEU A 188 1.89 2.31 23.80
CA LEU A 188 2.23 1.29 22.80
C LEU A 188 3.46 0.48 23.21
N ARG A 189 4.42 1.07 23.93
CA ARG A 189 5.59 0.37 24.49
C ARG A 189 5.23 -0.71 25.52
N GLN A 190 4.09 -0.60 26.20
CA GLN A 190 3.63 -1.59 27.18
C GLN A 190 3.09 -2.87 26.51
N TYR A 191 2.75 -2.80 25.22
CA TYR A 191 2.24 -3.95 24.49
C TYR A 191 3.38 -4.89 24.13
N ARG A 192 3.20 -6.18 24.43
CA ARG A 192 4.12 -7.23 23.99
C ARG A 192 4.03 -7.39 22.48
N VAL A 193 5.15 -7.18 21.79
CA VAL A 193 5.29 -7.48 20.36
C VAL A 193 5.10 -8.99 20.17
N VAL A 194 4.10 -9.35 19.36
CA VAL A 194 3.92 -10.70 18.85
C VAL A 194 4.12 -10.58 17.35
N ASP A 195 5.20 -11.16 16.83
CA ASP A 195 5.40 -11.20 15.40
C ASP A 195 4.19 -11.90 14.75
N GLY A 196 3.44 -11.13 13.95
CA GLY A 196 2.27 -11.61 13.20
C GLY A 196 2.61 -12.65 12.14
N SER A 197 3.90 -12.96 11.96
CA SER A 197 4.41 -14.08 11.20
C SER A 197 5.24 -14.96 12.12
N THR A 198 4.77 -16.19 12.32
CA THR A 198 5.50 -17.35 12.86
C THR A 198 5.82 -17.35 14.36
N HIS A 199 5.06 -18.18 15.08
CA HIS A 199 5.58 -18.96 16.18
C HIS A 199 6.95 -19.56 15.78
N SER A 200 8.02 -19.30 16.52
CA SER A 200 9.18 -20.20 16.66
C SER A 200 9.85 -20.78 15.40
N GLU A 201 9.74 -20.17 14.21
CA GLU A 201 10.42 -20.67 13.01
C GLU A 201 11.65 -19.82 12.68
N SER A 202 12.77 -20.48 12.40
CA SER A 202 14.03 -19.87 11.99
C SER A 202 13.81 -18.89 10.83
N THR A 203 14.50 -17.74 10.83
CA THR A 203 14.45 -16.71 9.77
C THR A 203 14.57 -17.31 8.36
N ALA A 204 15.33 -18.40 8.22
CA ALA A 204 15.49 -19.14 6.97
C ALA A 204 14.18 -19.79 6.46
N GLN A 205 13.33 -20.29 7.37
CA GLN A 205 12.05 -20.91 7.04
C GLN A 205 11.00 -19.86 6.67
N ALA A 206 10.98 -18.72 7.36
CA ALA A 206 10.13 -17.59 7.00
C ALA A 206 10.53 -17.02 5.62
N LEU A 207 11.83 -16.91 5.34
CA LEU A 207 12.35 -16.49 4.04
C LEU A 207 12.01 -17.49 2.92
N SER A 208 12.19 -18.79 3.14
CA SER A 208 11.88 -19.81 2.12
C SER A 208 10.39 -19.84 1.79
N MET A 209 9.52 -19.70 2.80
CA MET A 209 8.08 -19.61 2.61
C MET A 209 7.67 -18.33 1.86
N PHE A 210 8.33 -17.20 2.15
CA PHE A 210 8.17 -15.97 1.39
C PHE A 210 8.56 -16.16 -0.09
N LEU A 211 9.75 -16.71 -0.36
CA LEU A 211 10.25 -16.98 -1.72
C LEU A 211 9.30 -17.91 -2.49
N TYR A 212 8.81 -18.98 -1.87
CA TYR A 212 7.85 -19.89 -2.50
C TYR A 212 6.54 -19.19 -2.87
N ARG A 213 5.97 -18.39 -1.95
CA ARG A 213 4.74 -17.62 -2.21
C ARG A 213 4.95 -16.62 -3.34
N PHE A 214 6.11 -15.98 -3.39
CA PHE A 214 6.47 -15.04 -4.42
C PHE A 214 6.63 -15.72 -5.79
N ALA A 215 7.40 -16.81 -5.85
CA ALA A 215 7.60 -17.61 -7.05
C ALA A 215 6.27 -18.13 -7.61
N ARG A 216 5.40 -18.68 -6.75
CA ARG A 216 4.06 -19.14 -7.16
C ARG A 216 3.21 -18.01 -7.76
N ARG A 217 3.23 -16.81 -7.17
CA ARG A 217 2.54 -15.63 -7.73
C ARG A 217 3.16 -15.20 -9.06
N GLY A 218 4.49 -15.18 -9.15
CA GLY A 218 5.22 -14.88 -10.38
C GLY A 218 4.84 -15.83 -11.52
N CYS A 219 4.80 -17.14 -11.27
CA CYS A 219 4.37 -18.13 -12.25
C CYS A 219 2.93 -17.91 -12.73
N ILE A 220 1.99 -17.60 -11.82
CA ILE A 220 0.60 -17.27 -12.20
C ILE A 220 0.56 -16.01 -13.07
N SER A 221 1.29 -14.96 -12.69
CA SER A 221 1.37 -13.71 -13.46
C SER A 221 1.96 -13.94 -14.86
N VAL A 222 3.02 -14.75 -14.98
CA VAL A 222 3.62 -15.13 -16.27
C VAL A 222 2.65 -15.95 -17.11
N ALA A 223 1.90 -16.88 -16.51
CA ALA A 223 0.89 -17.66 -17.21
C ALA A 223 -0.25 -16.78 -17.74
N ILE A 224 -0.76 -15.84 -16.93
CA ILE A 224 -1.78 -14.86 -17.37
C ILE A 224 -1.23 -13.98 -18.50
N PHE A 225 0.03 -13.54 -18.40
CA PHE A 225 0.68 -12.76 -19.43
C PHE A 225 0.82 -13.55 -20.74
N ALA A 226 1.26 -14.82 -20.68
CA ALA A 226 1.33 -15.70 -21.85
C ALA A 226 -0.04 -15.95 -22.49
N LEU A 227 -1.08 -16.22 -21.69
CA LEU A 227 -2.46 -16.38 -22.15
C LEU A 227 -3.00 -15.11 -22.83
N SER A 228 -2.48 -13.93 -22.48
CA SER A 228 -2.88 -12.66 -23.09
C SER A 228 -2.43 -12.50 -24.56
N TYR A 229 -1.50 -13.34 -25.04
CA TYR A 229 -1.05 -13.39 -26.43
C TYR A 229 -1.86 -14.34 -27.31
N LEU A 230 -2.79 -15.12 -26.74
CA LEU A 230 -3.66 -15.98 -27.54
C LEU A 230 -4.52 -15.14 -28.51
N PRO A 231 -4.55 -15.49 -29.81
CA PRO A 231 -5.44 -14.82 -30.75
C PRO A 231 -6.90 -15.00 -30.28
N LEU A 232 -7.72 -13.96 -30.49
CA LEU A 232 -9.15 -13.85 -30.10
C LEU A 232 -9.44 -13.72 -28.59
N VAL A 233 -8.87 -14.56 -27.73
CA VAL A 233 -9.20 -14.59 -26.29
C VAL A 233 -8.27 -13.70 -25.46
N GLY A 234 -7.02 -13.51 -25.91
CA GLY A 234 -5.98 -12.80 -25.15
C GLY A 234 -6.29 -11.32 -24.85
N LYS A 235 -7.19 -10.68 -25.61
CA LYS A 235 -7.69 -9.33 -25.33
C LYS A 235 -8.55 -9.25 -24.06
N PHE A 236 -9.21 -10.35 -23.67
CA PHE A 236 -10.08 -10.41 -22.50
C PHE A 236 -9.41 -11.00 -21.26
N VAL A 237 -8.34 -11.79 -21.41
CA VAL A 237 -7.64 -12.45 -20.29
C VAL A 237 -7.18 -11.45 -19.23
N LEU A 238 -6.49 -10.39 -19.63
CA LEU A 238 -5.95 -9.39 -18.70
C LEU A 238 -7.06 -8.56 -18.02
N PRO A 239 -8.04 -7.98 -18.73
CA PRO A 239 -9.18 -7.32 -18.11
C PRO A 239 -9.97 -8.24 -17.17
N ALA A 240 -10.21 -9.50 -17.55
CA ALA A 240 -10.96 -10.45 -16.72
C ALA A 240 -10.20 -10.84 -15.46
N ALA A 241 -8.90 -11.17 -15.56
CA ALA A 241 -8.07 -11.49 -14.39
C ALA A 241 -7.94 -10.28 -13.46
N SER A 242 -7.78 -9.08 -14.02
CA SER A 242 -7.67 -7.84 -13.28
C SER A 242 -8.99 -7.48 -12.60
N PHE A 243 -10.12 -7.63 -13.30
CA PHE A 243 -11.46 -7.43 -12.74
C PHE A 243 -11.74 -8.41 -11.60
N TYR A 244 -11.44 -9.70 -11.78
CA TYR A 244 -11.62 -10.71 -10.73
C TYR A 244 -10.86 -10.36 -9.45
N THR A 245 -9.62 -9.87 -9.59
CA THR A 245 -8.75 -9.55 -8.46
C THR A 245 -9.14 -8.21 -7.80
N PHE A 246 -9.49 -7.20 -8.61
CA PHE A 246 -9.82 -5.85 -8.13
C PHE A 246 -11.23 -5.74 -7.56
N ASN A 247 -12.22 -6.44 -8.14
CA ASN A 247 -13.61 -6.46 -7.66
C ASN A 247 -13.68 -6.96 -6.20
N ARG A 248 -12.88 -7.97 -5.85
CA ARG A 248 -12.79 -8.46 -4.47
C ARG A 248 -12.27 -7.42 -3.47
N ALA A 249 -11.53 -6.42 -3.96
CA ALA A 249 -10.89 -5.40 -3.14
C ALA A 249 -11.73 -4.12 -3.05
N VAL A 250 -12.28 -3.63 -4.17
CA VAL A 250 -12.92 -2.31 -4.28
C VAL A 250 -14.44 -2.39 -4.52
N GLY A 251 -14.97 -3.59 -4.71
CA GLY A 251 -16.41 -3.80 -4.99
C GLY A 251 -16.74 -3.73 -6.47
N LEU A 252 -18.01 -4.00 -6.79
CA LEU A 252 -18.47 -4.19 -8.17
C LEU A 252 -18.50 -2.86 -8.94
N GLY A 253 -18.92 -1.76 -8.32
CA GLY A 253 -19.07 -0.47 -8.98
C GLY A 253 -17.77 0.07 -9.58
N PRO A 254 -16.75 0.37 -8.77
CA PRO A 254 -15.47 0.88 -9.27
C PRO A 254 -14.76 -0.10 -10.21
N ALA A 255 -14.86 -1.41 -9.95
CA ALA A 255 -14.30 -2.42 -10.84
C ALA A 255 -14.97 -2.40 -12.22
N SER A 256 -16.30 -2.34 -12.29
CA SER A 256 -17.02 -2.26 -13.57
C SER A 256 -16.71 -0.98 -14.33
N ALA A 257 -16.55 0.16 -13.64
CA ALA A 257 -16.13 1.41 -14.27
C ALA A 257 -14.71 1.33 -14.85
N VAL A 258 -13.73 0.90 -14.06
CA VAL A 258 -12.31 0.83 -14.48
C VAL A 258 -12.11 -0.18 -15.61
N PHE A 259 -12.72 -1.36 -15.51
CA PHE A 259 -12.54 -2.42 -16.51
C PHE A 259 -13.49 -2.28 -17.71
N GLY A 260 -14.62 -1.58 -17.56
CA GLY A 260 -15.46 -1.15 -18.68
C GLY A 260 -14.74 -0.11 -19.55
N LEU A 261 -14.13 0.90 -18.92
CA LEU A 261 -13.24 1.85 -19.61
C LEU A 261 -11.97 1.15 -20.14
N GLY A 262 -11.55 0.09 -19.45
CA GLY A 262 -10.41 -0.75 -19.78
C GLY A 262 -10.55 -1.55 -21.08
N VAL A 263 -11.76 -1.69 -21.63
CA VAL A 263 -11.96 -2.29 -22.97
C VAL A 263 -11.44 -1.36 -24.07
N VAL A 264 -11.50 -0.04 -23.83
CA VAL A 264 -11.07 1.01 -24.78
C VAL A 264 -9.65 1.47 -24.50
N LEU A 265 -9.23 1.48 -23.23
CA LEU A 265 -7.88 1.92 -22.83
C LEU A 265 -6.78 0.91 -23.21
N PRO A 266 -5.59 1.38 -23.63
CA PRO A 266 -4.45 0.51 -23.86
C PRO A 266 -4.09 -0.32 -22.62
N LYS A 267 -3.86 -1.64 -22.83
CA LYS A 267 -3.57 -2.63 -21.77
C LYS A 267 -2.49 -2.18 -20.77
N ARG A 268 -1.49 -1.42 -21.23
CA ARG A 268 -0.39 -0.90 -20.40
C ARG A 268 -0.89 -0.07 -19.21
N TYR A 269 -1.90 0.78 -19.40
CA TYR A 269 -2.37 1.68 -18.35
C TYR A 269 -3.16 0.95 -17.27
N LEU A 270 -3.95 -0.06 -17.65
CA LEU A 270 -4.62 -0.95 -16.70
C LEU A 270 -3.62 -1.71 -15.82
N ILE A 271 -2.55 -2.22 -16.43
CA ILE A 271 -1.51 -2.95 -15.72
C ILE A 271 -0.76 -2.02 -14.76
N ILE A 272 -0.37 -0.82 -15.20
CA ILE A 272 0.27 0.19 -14.36
C ILE A 272 -0.64 0.57 -13.18
N PHE A 273 -1.93 0.82 -13.44
CA PHE A 273 -2.91 1.16 -12.40
C PHE A 273 -3.07 0.03 -11.38
N LEU A 274 -3.30 -1.19 -11.85
CA LEU A 274 -3.51 -2.35 -10.99
C LEU A 274 -2.27 -2.67 -10.15
N GLN A 275 -1.09 -2.57 -10.77
CA GLN A 275 0.17 -2.76 -10.07
C GLN A 275 0.37 -1.70 -9.00
N SER A 276 0.14 -0.42 -9.33
CA SER A 276 0.26 0.68 -8.37
C SER A 276 -0.72 0.51 -7.21
N TYR A 277 -1.94 0.04 -7.48
CA TYR A 277 -2.93 -0.30 -6.47
C TYR A 277 -2.45 -1.41 -5.52
N PHE A 278 -2.06 -2.57 -6.05
CA PHE A 278 -1.61 -3.68 -5.20
C PHE A 278 -0.30 -3.40 -4.50
N ALA A 279 0.63 -2.68 -5.13
CA ALA A 279 1.90 -2.31 -4.53
C ALA A 279 1.70 -1.32 -3.37
N SER A 280 0.90 -0.27 -3.57
CA SER A 280 0.51 0.66 -2.50
C SER A 280 -0.13 -0.07 -1.33
N ARG A 281 -1.09 -0.96 -1.61
CA ARG A 281 -1.83 -1.69 -0.58
C ARG A 281 -0.94 -2.69 0.17
N SER A 282 0.06 -3.27 -0.50
CA SER A 282 1.01 -4.19 0.12
C SER A 282 2.04 -3.42 0.96
N LEU A 283 2.58 -2.32 0.43
CA LEU A 283 3.44 -1.39 1.16
C LEU A 283 2.77 -0.94 2.46
N MET A 284 1.47 -0.62 2.42
CA MET A 284 0.75 -0.23 3.64
C MET A 284 0.59 -1.32 4.68
N ARG A 285 0.48 -2.58 4.26
CA ARG A 285 0.46 -3.69 5.21
C ARG A 285 1.81 -3.89 5.88
N GLU A 286 2.89 -3.62 5.16
CA GLU A 286 4.26 -3.70 5.68
C GLU A 286 4.55 -2.56 6.64
N LEU A 287 4.30 -1.30 6.22
CA LEU A 287 4.56 -0.12 7.05
C LEU A 287 3.70 -0.06 8.32
N LEU A 288 2.52 -0.68 8.33
CA LEU A 288 1.66 -0.75 9.52
C LEU A 288 1.93 -1.97 10.40
N GLU A 289 2.84 -2.86 9.99
CA GLU A 289 3.11 -4.08 10.75
C GLU A 289 3.60 -3.80 12.17
N PRO A 290 4.49 -2.82 12.45
CA PRO A 290 4.91 -2.51 13.83
C PRO A 290 3.73 -2.16 14.76
N TYR A 291 2.70 -1.50 14.24
CA TYR A 291 1.49 -1.22 14.98
C TYR A 291 0.67 -2.51 15.24
N PHE A 292 0.45 -3.32 14.20
CA PHE A 292 -0.36 -4.55 14.30
C PHE A 292 0.33 -5.71 15.03
N ALA A 293 1.65 -5.71 15.12
CA ALA A 293 2.40 -6.67 15.92
C ALA A 293 2.20 -6.43 17.43
N ARG A 294 1.81 -5.21 17.82
CA ARG A 294 1.55 -4.83 19.22
C ARG A 294 0.08 -4.93 19.59
N ILE A 295 -0.79 -4.36 18.77
CA ILE A 295 -2.24 -4.36 19.03
C ILE A 295 -2.88 -5.54 18.31
N ARG A 296 -3.45 -6.44 19.10
CA ARG A 296 -3.94 -7.74 18.61
C ARG A 296 -5.33 -7.62 17.98
N PHE A 297 -5.35 -7.42 16.67
CA PHE A 297 -6.57 -7.56 15.86
C PHE A 297 -6.73 -9.01 15.39
N SER A 298 -7.95 -9.53 15.44
CA SER A 298 -8.31 -10.74 14.68
C SER A 298 -8.28 -10.46 13.17
N HIS A 299 -8.29 -11.51 12.36
CA HIS A 299 -8.31 -11.37 10.90
C HIS A 299 -9.51 -10.56 10.38
N ALA A 300 -10.68 -10.71 11.01
CA ALA A 300 -11.88 -9.96 10.65
C ALA A 300 -11.77 -8.49 11.05
N GLU A 301 -11.34 -8.20 12.28
CA GLU A 301 -11.20 -6.82 12.77
C GLU A 301 -10.11 -6.07 12.01
N LYS A 302 -8.96 -6.70 11.72
CA LYS A 302 -7.90 -6.11 10.90
C LYS A 302 -8.43 -5.79 9.50
N ARG A 303 -9.21 -6.70 8.89
CA ARG A 303 -9.83 -6.45 7.58
C ARG A 303 -10.77 -5.25 7.61
N ASN A 304 -11.61 -5.12 8.64
CA ASN A 304 -12.53 -4.00 8.80
C ASN A 304 -11.77 -2.67 9.02
N TRP A 305 -10.72 -2.69 9.84
CA TRP A 305 -9.86 -1.53 10.06
C TRP A 305 -9.22 -1.01 8.77
N PHE A 306 -8.67 -1.92 7.94
CA PHE A 306 -8.08 -1.55 6.65
C PHE A 306 -9.14 -1.04 5.67
N ARG A 307 -10.34 -1.61 5.70
CA ARG A 307 -11.44 -1.22 4.81
C ARG A 307 -11.97 0.17 5.17
N SER A 308 -12.18 0.47 6.44
CA SER A 308 -12.69 1.79 6.86
C SER A 308 -11.72 2.95 6.57
N ARG A 309 -10.43 2.65 6.37
CA ARG A 309 -9.35 3.61 6.09
C ARG A 309 -8.76 3.45 4.69
N GLU A 310 -9.43 2.74 3.79
CA GLU A 310 -8.83 2.32 2.52
C GLU A 310 -8.39 3.50 1.65
N GLY A 311 -9.21 4.54 1.51
CA GLY A 311 -8.86 5.74 0.74
C GLY A 311 -7.59 6.43 1.24
N VAL A 312 -7.49 6.73 2.54
CA VAL A 312 -6.33 7.44 3.11
C VAL A 312 -5.06 6.59 3.08
N LEU A 313 -5.18 5.29 3.38
CA LEU A 313 -4.06 4.35 3.28
C LEU A 313 -3.59 4.19 1.84
N PHE A 314 -4.53 4.13 0.88
CA PHE A 314 -4.18 4.07 -0.53
C PHE A 314 -3.42 5.32 -0.98
N GLY A 315 -3.92 6.51 -0.65
CA GLY A 315 -3.24 7.76 -1.00
C GLY A 315 -1.83 7.86 -0.41
N PHE A 316 -1.70 7.51 0.88
CA PHE A 316 -0.43 7.55 1.59
C PHE A 316 0.58 6.53 1.02
N GLY A 317 0.12 5.29 0.83
CA GLY A 317 0.93 4.21 0.26
C GLY A 317 1.33 4.49 -1.19
N LEU A 318 0.45 5.07 -2.01
CA LEU A 318 0.74 5.41 -3.39
C LEU A 318 1.81 6.50 -3.46
N GLY A 319 1.73 7.51 -2.59
CA GLY A 319 2.73 8.57 -2.48
C GLY A 319 4.13 7.99 -2.20
N PHE A 320 4.26 7.16 -1.16
CA PHE A 320 5.56 6.54 -0.85
C PHE A 320 6.00 5.51 -1.90
N TYR A 321 5.08 4.78 -2.52
CA TYR A 321 5.41 3.87 -3.61
C TYR A 321 6.09 4.59 -4.79
N ILE A 322 5.57 5.77 -5.18
CA ILE A 322 6.18 6.60 -6.22
C ILE A 322 7.59 7.05 -5.79
N LEU A 323 7.76 7.47 -4.54
CA LEU A 323 9.06 7.92 -4.02
C LEU A 323 10.09 6.79 -3.93
N ILE A 324 9.69 5.59 -3.50
CA ILE A 324 10.58 4.42 -3.35
C ILE A 324 11.07 3.91 -4.71
N ARG A 325 10.24 4.06 -5.77
CA ARG A 325 10.61 3.69 -7.14
C ARG A 325 11.78 4.49 -7.71
N VAL A 326 12.15 5.62 -7.09
CA VAL A 326 13.33 6.39 -7.49
C VAL A 326 14.59 5.56 -7.20
N PRO A 327 15.36 5.14 -8.23
CA PRO A 327 16.54 4.32 -8.04
C PRO A 327 17.56 5.00 -7.12
N LEU A 328 18.34 4.21 -6.38
CA LEU A 328 19.33 4.62 -5.37
C LEU A 328 18.75 5.15 -4.05
N VAL A 329 17.62 5.87 -4.06
CA VAL A 329 17.09 6.49 -2.82
C VAL A 329 16.05 5.58 -2.14
N GLY A 330 15.52 4.56 -2.82
CA GLY A 330 14.42 3.73 -2.32
C GLY A 330 14.59 3.17 -0.90
N VAL A 331 15.79 2.71 -0.52
CA VAL A 331 16.07 2.20 0.84
C VAL A 331 15.96 3.30 1.89
N PHE A 332 16.45 4.50 1.57
CA PHE A 332 16.38 5.66 2.44
C PHE A 332 14.95 6.18 2.58
N ILE A 333 14.21 6.25 1.46
CA ILE A 333 12.78 6.60 1.44
C ILE A 333 11.97 5.61 2.26
N TYR A 334 12.30 4.31 2.23
CA TYR A 334 11.58 3.32 3.00
C TYR A 334 11.68 3.56 4.52
N GLY A 335 12.86 3.92 5.04
CA GLY A 335 13.00 4.35 6.44
C GLY A 335 12.21 5.63 6.77
N ILE A 336 12.13 6.58 5.83
CA ILE A 336 11.27 7.77 5.98
C ILE A 336 9.80 7.37 5.97
N ALA A 337 9.40 6.43 5.12
CA ALA A 337 8.03 5.94 5.02
C ALA A 337 7.59 5.26 6.33
N GLU A 338 8.46 4.46 6.93
CA GLU A 338 8.25 3.83 8.24
C GLU A 338 8.07 4.90 9.34
N ALA A 339 8.99 5.86 9.40
CA ALA A 339 8.91 6.99 10.34
C ALA A 339 7.65 7.85 10.14
N SER A 340 7.26 8.07 8.89
CA SER A 340 6.04 8.82 8.52
C SER A 340 4.77 8.05 8.88
N THR A 341 4.84 6.72 8.89
CA THR A 341 3.71 5.87 9.26
C THR A 341 3.38 5.99 10.75
N ALA A 342 4.38 6.25 11.61
CA ALA A 342 4.13 6.60 13.00
C ALA A 342 3.28 7.89 13.12
N TYR A 343 3.58 8.92 12.33
CA TYR A 343 2.75 10.13 12.27
C TYR A 343 1.34 9.84 11.72
N LEU A 344 1.24 9.05 10.64
CA LEU A 344 -0.04 8.63 10.08
C LEU A 344 -0.95 7.98 11.12
N ILE A 345 -0.42 7.05 11.92
CA ILE A 345 -1.17 6.36 12.97
C ILE A 345 -1.81 7.34 13.95
N THR A 346 -1.08 8.37 14.38
CA THR A 346 -1.64 9.41 15.28
C THR A 346 -2.80 10.19 14.70
N LYS A 347 -3.02 10.14 13.38
CA LYS A 347 -4.11 10.86 12.68
C LYS A 347 -5.29 9.98 12.33
N ILE A 348 -5.10 8.66 12.22
CA ILE A 348 -6.14 7.74 11.73
C ILE A 348 -6.59 6.71 12.77
N THR A 349 -5.96 6.68 13.95
CA THR A 349 -6.38 5.87 15.09
C THR A 349 -6.42 6.70 16.35
N ASP A 350 -7.19 6.26 17.33
CA ASP A 350 -7.16 6.84 18.67
C ASP A 350 -5.90 6.38 19.43
N PRO A 351 -5.45 7.10 20.47
CA PRO A 351 -4.33 6.67 21.29
C PRO A 351 -4.62 5.31 21.95
N PRO A 352 -3.68 4.36 21.92
CA PRO A 352 -3.90 3.05 22.54
C PRO A 352 -3.98 3.21 24.07
N PRO A 353 -4.93 2.55 24.75
CA PRO A 353 -5.00 2.55 26.21
C PRO A 353 -3.95 1.59 26.81
N PRO A 354 -3.89 1.44 28.14
CA PRO A 354 -3.11 0.36 28.74
C PRO A 354 -3.55 -1.03 28.26
N PRO A 355 -2.64 -2.03 28.19
CA PRO A 355 -2.91 -3.35 27.62
C PRO A 355 -4.14 -4.08 28.19
N ALA A 356 -4.52 -3.80 29.44
CA ALA A 356 -5.69 -4.37 30.09
C ALA A 356 -7.01 -4.10 29.33
N LYS A 357 -7.10 -2.96 28.64
CA LYS A 357 -8.30 -2.51 27.92
C LYS A 357 -8.23 -2.73 26.40
N MET A 358 -7.23 -3.51 25.93
CA MET A 358 -6.97 -3.72 24.50
C MET A 358 -8.17 -4.27 23.71
N LYS A 359 -8.94 -5.20 24.28
CA LYS A 359 -10.06 -5.84 23.54
C LYS A 359 -11.15 -4.83 23.16
N GLU A 360 -11.52 -3.97 24.11
CA GLU A 360 -12.52 -2.92 23.91
C GLU A 360 -12.02 -1.87 22.91
N PHE A 361 -10.74 -1.49 23.04
CA PHE A 361 -10.08 -0.59 22.09
C PHE A 361 -10.10 -1.13 20.65
N VAL A 362 -9.69 -2.39 20.44
CA VAL A 362 -9.67 -3.05 19.12
C VAL A 362 -11.07 -3.04 18.49
N SER A 363 -12.10 -3.36 19.28
CA SER A 363 -13.49 -3.32 18.83
C SER A 363 -13.90 -1.91 18.39
N GLY A 364 -13.50 -0.89 19.14
CA GLY A 364 -13.78 0.52 18.81
C GLY A 364 -13.02 1.04 17.58
N GLN A 365 -11.83 0.51 17.30
CA GLN A 365 -10.98 0.96 16.19
C GLN A 365 -11.39 0.42 14.80
N GLN A 366 -12.33 -0.53 14.71
CA GLN A 366 -12.71 -1.11 13.40
C GLN A 366 -13.24 -0.07 12.41
N GLU A 367 -13.91 0.96 12.90
CA GLU A 367 -14.41 2.09 12.10
C GLU A 367 -13.53 3.32 12.29
N TRP A 368 -13.43 4.15 11.24
CA TRP A 368 -12.71 5.42 11.32
C TRP A 368 -13.69 6.52 11.74
N ARG A 369 -13.80 6.72 13.05
CA ARG A 369 -14.83 7.57 13.67
C ARG A 369 -14.65 9.05 13.34
N ASN A 370 -13.43 9.56 13.40
CA ASN A 370 -13.14 10.99 13.17
C ASN A 370 -12.88 11.30 11.69
N LYS A 371 -13.37 10.47 10.75
CA LYS A 371 -13.10 10.62 9.31
C LYS A 371 -13.54 11.98 8.78
N HIS A 372 -14.77 12.39 9.05
CA HIS A 372 -15.33 13.63 8.49
C HIS A 372 -14.60 14.88 9.00
N GLU A 373 -14.35 14.94 10.31
CA GLU A 373 -13.56 16.01 10.94
C GLU A 373 -12.16 16.05 10.34
N PHE A 374 -11.48 14.90 10.26
CA PHE A 374 -10.14 14.83 9.71
C PHE A 374 -10.04 15.28 8.25
N LEU A 375 -11.02 14.90 7.41
CA LEU A 375 -11.02 15.24 5.99
C LEU A 375 -11.37 16.71 5.72
N SER A 376 -12.00 17.41 6.65
CA SER A 376 -12.40 18.82 6.50
C SER A 376 -11.34 19.83 6.94
N LEU A 377 -10.34 19.41 7.71
CA LEU A 377 -9.30 20.32 8.22
C LEU A 377 -8.35 20.84 7.12
N SER A 378 -7.82 22.03 7.32
CA SER A 378 -6.72 22.55 6.50
C SER A 378 -5.42 21.79 6.79
N LEU A 379 -4.47 21.81 5.84
CA LEU A 379 -3.17 21.16 6.03
C LEU A 379 -2.35 21.74 7.18
N ALA A 380 -2.49 23.05 7.42
CA ALA A 380 -1.82 23.73 8.52
C ALA A 380 -2.37 23.29 9.88
N ASN A 381 -3.65 22.89 9.94
CA ASN A 381 -4.36 22.54 11.16
C ASN A 381 -4.47 21.01 11.36
N LEU A 382 -3.65 20.21 10.66
CA LEU A 382 -3.63 18.76 10.85
C LEU A 382 -3.26 18.35 12.28
N ASP A 383 -2.54 19.20 12.99
CA ASP A 383 -2.07 18.95 14.36
C ASP A 383 -3.04 19.44 15.44
N THR A 384 -4.10 20.17 15.08
CA THR A 384 -5.10 20.68 16.04
C THR A 384 -6.25 19.71 16.29
N LEU A 385 -6.33 18.61 15.53
CA LEU A 385 -7.32 17.57 15.77
C LEU A 385 -6.77 16.60 16.80
N ASP A 386 -7.39 16.62 17.97
CA ASP A 386 -7.20 15.57 18.95
C ASP A 386 -8.17 14.43 18.66
N PRO A 387 -7.68 13.18 18.55
CA PRO A 387 -8.55 12.03 18.52
C PRO A 387 -9.41 12.05 19.79
N SER A 388 -10.71 11.83 19.63
CA SER A 388 -11.63 11.77 20.77
C SER A 388 -11.07 10.86 21.88
N PRO A 389 -11.10 11.29 23.16
CA PRO A 389 -10.63 10.47 24.26
C PRO A 389 -11.42 9.16 24.33
N TRP A 390 -10.70 8.08 24.62
CA TRP A 390 -11.25 6.74 24.80
C TRP A 390 -11.28 6.40 26.30
N PRO A 391 -12.38 5.82 26.84
CA PRO A 391 -13.64 5.52 26.20
C PRO A 391 -14.52 6.77 26.02
N LEU A 392 -15.31 6.79 24.95
CA LEU A 392 -16.31 7.84 24.71
C LEU A 392 -17.42 7.72 25.75
N GLU A 393 -17.49 8.69 26.66
CA GLU A 393 -18.80 9.12 27.14
C GLU A 393 -19.59 9.64 25.92
N SER A 394 -20.83 9.17 25.77
CA SER A 394 -21.66 9.34 24.59
C SER A 394 -21.75 10.80 24.11
N ARG A 395 -21.01 11.17 23.06
CA ARG A 395 -21.39 12.33 22.25
C ARG A 395 -22.57 11.93 21.35
N PRO A 396 -23.63 12.74 21.26
CA PRO A 396 -24.75 12.45 20.38
C PRO A 396 -24.29 12.43 18.91
N PRO A 397 -24.91 11.60 18.07
CA PRO A 397 -24.57 11.54 16.65
C PRO A 397 -24.84 12.90 15.99
N SER A 398 -23.84 13.42 15.27
CA SER A 398 -23.91 14.58 14.38
C SER A 398 -24.12 14.15 12.93
#